data_AF-A0AAJ6AYS1-F1
#
_entry.id   AF-A0AAJ6AYS1-F1
#
_cell.length_a   1.000
_cell.length_b   1.000
_cell.length_c   1.000
_cell.angle_alpha   90.00
_cell.angle_beta   90.00
_cell.angle_gamma   90.00
#
_symmetry.space_group_name_H-M   'P 1'
#
loop_
_entity.id
_entity.type
_entity.pdbx_description
1 polymer ?
#
loop_
_entity_poly.entity_id
_entity_poly.type
_entity_poly.pdbx_seq_one_letter_code
_entity_poly.pdbx_strand_id
1 'polypeptide(L)'
;MYLWVEPAEPRRQIFQKSSTIKQPNYEIRDWGKDYPFATSLTIATADNLFIGRGAYIAACGFYFDRRITFQQGSFVIADNKRDGLPEAMTREDFKRLRDIENGNLSLEELEAIGRTISAKAS
;
A
#
# COMPACT_ATOMS: atom_id res chain seq x y z
N MET A 1 -35.46 44.38 7.49
CA MET A 1 -34.80 43.37 6.64
C MET A 1 -33.30 43.60 6.78
N TYR A 2 -32.59 42.76 7.53
CA TYR A 2 -31.15 42.91 7.76
C TYR A 2 -30.41 41.96 6.82
N LEU A 3 -29.68 42.52 5.85
CA LEU A 3 -28.82 41.78 4.95
C LEU A 3 -27.54 41.40 5.72
N TRP A 4 -27.45 40.15 6.14
CA TRP A 4 -26.22 39.60 6.69
C TRP A 4 -25.25 39.36 5.54
N VAL A 5 -24.16 40.12 5.50
CA VAL A 5 -23.04 39.89 4.58
C VAL A 5 -21.98 39.11 5.35
N GLU A 6 -21.69 37.89 4.93
CA GLU A 6 -20.62 37.10 5.52
C GLU A 6 -19.26 37.79 5.31
N PRO A 7 -18.40 37.88 6.34
CA PRO A 7 -17.08 38.46 6.19
C PRO A 7 -16.24 37.52 5.31
N ALA A 8 -15.76 38.05 4.17
CA ALA A 8 -14.89 37.29 3.28
C ALA A 8 -13.60 36.88 4.01
N GLU A 9 -13.27 35.59 3.95
CA GLU A 9 -12.06 35.06 4.59
C GLU A 9 -10.80 35.78 4.09
N PRO A 10 -9.83 36.09 4.96
CA PRO A 10 -8.59 36.73 4.55
C PRO A 10 -7.85 35.79 3.60
N ARG A 11 -7.57 36.27 2.37
CA ARG A 11 -6.77 35.55 1.37
C ARG A 11 -5.42 35.18 1.99
N ARG A 12 -5.28 33.93 2.44
CA ARG A 12 -4.01 33.37 2.85
C ARG A 12 -3.10 33.42 1.63
N GLN A 13 -2.01 34.19 1.70
CA GLN A 13 -0.89 34.01 0.79
C GLN A 13 -0.36 32.60 1.05
N ILE A 14 -0.76 31.66 0.20
CA ILE A 14 -0.23 30.32 0.20
C ILE A 14 1.21 30.47 -0.30
N PHE A 15 2.17 30.50 0.63
CA PHE A 15 3.54 30.16 0.30
C PHE A 15 3.49 28.79 -0.37
N GLN A 16 3.71 28.78 -1.69
CA GLN A 16 3.77 27.57 -2.48
C GLN A 16 5.03 26.84 -2.03
N LYS A 17 4.89 26.02 -0.96
CA LYS A 17 5.86 24.98 -0.65
C LYS A 17 6.08 24.25 -1.97
N SER A 18 7.33 24.18 -2.41
CA SER A 18 7.73 23.24 -3.45
C SER A 18 7.04 21.92 -3.11
N SER A 19 6.16 21.46 -4.01
CA SER A 19 5.43 20.23 -3.80
C SER A 19 6.49 19.12 -3.83
N THR A 20 7.00 18.74 -2.66
CA THR A 20 7.69 17.46 -2.50
C THR A 20 6.73 16.45 -3.09
N ILE A 21 7.07 15.88 -4.23
CA ILE A 21 6.27 14.81 -4.84
C ILE A 21 6.27 13.71 -3.79
N LYS A 22 5.18 13.63 -3.04
CA LYS A 22 4.99 12.63 -1.99
C LYS A 22 4.78 11.33 -2.75
N GLN A 23 5.87 10.63 -3.03
CA GLN A 23 5.76 9.33 -3.67
C GLN A 23 4.95 8.43 -2.74
N PRO A 24 3.96 7.71 -3.26
CA PRO A 24 3.19 6.78 -2.44
C PRO A 24 4.14 5.73 -1.86
N ASN A 25 3.93 5.40 -0.59
CA ASN A 25 4.78 4.42 0.09
C ASN A 25 4.60 3.01 -0.50
N TYR A 26 3.43 2.74 -1.07
CA TYR A 26 3.07 1.43 -1.59
C TYR A 26 2.45 1.51 -2.98
N GLU A 27 2.82 0.56 -3.83
CA GLU A 27 2.34 0.45 -5.21
C GLU A 27 1.85 -0.96 -5.50
N ILE A 28 0.72 -1.06 -6.20
CA ILE A 28 0.19 -2.31 -6.72
C ILE A 28 0.38 -2.27 -8.23
N ARG A 29 1.18 -3.20 -8.75
CA ARG A 29 1.54 -3.26 -10.17
C ARG A 29 0.95 -4.49 -10.84
N ASP A 30 0.33 -4.29 -11.99
CA ASP A 30 -0.08 -5.33 -12.93
C ASP A 30 1.03 -5.52 -13.96
N TRP A 31 1.48 -6.76 -14.10
CA TRP A 31 2.51 -7.16 -15.03
C TRP A 31 1.96 -7.82 -16.30
N GLY A 32 0.64 -7.84 -16.45
CA GLY A 32 -0.06 -8.47 -17.55
C GLY A 32 -0.13 -9.99 -17.45
N LYS A 33 -0.72 -10.59 -18.49
CA LYS A 33 -0.82 -12.06 -18.64
C LYS A 33 0.46 -12.66 -19.19
N ASP A 34 1.13 -11.93 -20.09
CA ASP A 34 2.31 -12.38 -20.83
C ASP A 34 3.61 -11.97 -20.14
N TYR A 35 3.60 -11.81 -18.82
CA TYR A 35 4.83 -11.53 -18.06
C TYR A 35 5.89 -12.60 -18.37
N PRO A 36 7.17 -12.23 -18.61
CA PRO A 36 7.79 -10.89 -18.42
C PRO A 36 7.72 -9.96 -19.63
N PHE A 37 7.06 -10.33 -20.71
CA PHE A 37 7.07 -9.59 -21.98
C PHE A 37 6.02 -8.48 -22.05
N ALA A 38 5.06 -8.48 -21.12
CA ALA A 38 4.04 -7.44 -21.00
C ALA A 38 4.55 -6.19 -20.26
N THR A 39 4.02 -5.03 -20.63
CA THR A 39 4.31 -3.76 -19.96
C THR A 39 3.70 -3.75 -18.55
N SER A 40 4.47 -3.33 -17.55
CA SER A 40 3.96 -3.18 -16.20
C SER A 40 3.27 -1.84 -15.99
N LEU A 41 2.10 -1.88 -15.36
CA LEU A 41 1.28 -0.72 -15.03
C LEU A 41 1.02 -0.65 -13.53
N THR A 42 1.19 0.52 -12.93
CA THR A 42 0.74 0.76 -11.55
C THR A 42 -0.77 0.98 -11.58
N ILE A 43 -1.52 0.06 -10.96
CA ILE A 43 -3.00 0.06 -10.98
C ILE A 43 -3.60 0.65 -9.70
N ALA A 44 -2.84 0.71 -8.61
CA ALA A 44 -3.21 1.40 -7.38
C ALA A 44 -1.97 1.82 -6.58
N THR A 45 -2.12 2.86 -5.78
CA THR A 45 -1.08 3.40 -4.89
C THR A 45 -1.66 3.68 -3.51
N ALA A 46 -0.88 3.53 -2.46
CA ALA A 46 -1.30 3.82 -1.10
C ALA A 46 -0.18 4.44 -0.26
N ASP A 47 -0.56 5.36 0.61
CA ASP A 47 0.35 5.98 1.60
C ASP A 47 0.57 5.09 2.83
N ASN A 48 -0.33 4.13 3.07
CA ASN A 48 -0.28 3.23 4.21
C ASN A 48 -0.41 1.75 3.79
N LEU A 49 0.21 0.88 4.57
CA LEU A 49 0.35 -0.55 4.37
C LEU A 49 -1.02 -1.23 4.35
N PHE A 50 -1.92 -0.78 5.24
CA PHE A 50 -3.25 -1.34 5.35
C PHE A 50 -4.07 -1.18 4.05
N ILE A 51 -4.18 0.05 3.54
CA ILE A 51 -4.87 0.34 2.27
C ILE A 51 -4.15 -0.36 1.12
N GLY A 52 -2.81 -0.35 1.12
CA GLY A 52 -2.01 -1.04 0.12
C GLY A 52 -2.32 -2.54 0.05
N ARG A 53 -2.40 -3.21 1.21
CA ARG A 53 -2.73 -4.63 1.30
C ARG A 53 -4.16 -4.92 0.84
N GLY A 54 -5.13 -4.09 1.23
CA GLY A 54 -6.51 -4.22 0.79
C GLY A 54 -6.64 -4.07 -0.73
N ALA A 55 -5.99 -3.06 -1.32
CA ALA A 55 -5.95 -2.84 -2.75
C ALA A 55 -5.29 -4.01 -3.49
N TYR A 56 -4.21 -4.56 -2.94
CA TYR A 56 -3.55 -5.74 -3.49
C TYR A 56 -4.47 -6.97 -3.52
N ILE A 57 -5.15 -7.27 -2.41
CA ILE A 57 -6.10 -8.41 -2.34
C ILE A 57 -7.21 -8.24 -3.37
N ALA A 58 -7.80 -7.04 -3.46
CA ALA A 58 -8.83 -6.75 -4.45
C ALA A 58 -8.29 -6.92 -5.88
N ALA A 59 -7.10 -6.40 -6.17
CA ALA A 59 -6.47 -6.53 -7.49
C ALA A 59 -6.21 -8.00 -7.86
N CYS A 60 -5.72 -8.82 -6.92
CA CYS A 60 -5.53 -10.25 -7.15
C CYS A 60 -6.84 -10.99 -7.42
N GLY A 61 -7.94 -10.57 -6.80
CA GLY A 61 -9.27 -11.13 -7.06
C GLY A 61 -9.82 -10.75 -8.44
N PHE A 62 -9.75 -9.47 -8.80
CA PHE A 62 -10.25 -8.97 -10.10
C PHE A 62 -9.40 -9.42 -11.28
N TYR A 63 -8.08 -9.46 -11.12
CA TYR A 63 -7.11 -9.82 -12.16
C TYR A 63 -6.43 -11.17 -11.86
N PHE A 64 -7.22 -12.18 -11.49
CA PHE A 64 -6.73 -13.49 -11.02
C PHE A 64 -5.80 -14.21 -12.02
N ASP A 65 -5.96 -13.94 -13.32
CA ASP A 65 -5.15 -14.52 -14.39
C ASP A 65 -3.86 -13.74 -14.68
N ARG A 66 -3.66 -12.57 -14.06
CA ARG A 66 -2.47 -11.71 -14.23
C ARG A 66 -1.51 -11.80 -13.05
N ARG A 67 -0.25 -11.46 -13.29
CA ARG A 67 0.74 -11.29 -12.22
C ARG A 67 0.57 -9.90 -11.62
N ILE A 68 0.17 -9.87 -10.35
CA ILE A 68 0.00 -8.67 -9.55
C ILE A 68 1.04 -8.69 -8.44
N THR A 69 1.77 -7.59 -8.28
CA THR A 69 2.75 -7.43 -7.20
C THR A 69 2.41 -6.26 -6.31
N PHE A 70 2.60 -6.44 -5.02
CA PHE A 70 2.59 -5.38 -4.02
C PHE A 70 4.01 -4.93 -3.71
N GLN A 71 4.29 -3.64 -3.85
CA GLN A 71 5.65 -3.08 -3.77
C GLN A 71 5.71 -1.89 -2.82
N GLN A 72 6.88 -1.67 -2.22
CA GLN A 72 7.24 -0.45 -1.50
C GLN A 72 8.55 0.08 -2.10
N GLY A 73 8.45 1.16 -2.88
CA GLY A 73 9.54 1.59 -3.76
C GLY A 73 9.97 0.45 -4.69
N SER A 74 11.26 0.13 -4.69
CA SER A 74 11.81 -0.96 -5.53
C SER A 74 11.64 -2.36 -4.94
N PHE A 75 11.15 -2.51 -3.70
CA PHE A 75 11.04 -3.80 -3.04
C PHE A 75 9.68 -4.44 -3.28
N VAL A 76 9.67 -5.72 -3.68
CA VAL A 76 8.45 -6.53 -3.80
C VAL A 76 8.11 -7.14 -2.44
N ILE A 77 6.98 -6.73 -1.87
CA ILE A 77 6.46 -7.25 -0.60
C ILE A 77 5.73 -8.57 -0.83
N ALA A 78 4.92 -8.65 -1.89
CA ALA A 78 4.14 -9.85 -2.21
C ALA A 78 3.92 -9.98 -3.72
N ASP A 79 3.84 -11.23 -4.17
CA ASP A 79 3.61 -11.58 -5.57
C ASP A 79 2.61 -12.73 -5.69
N ASN A 80 1.47 -12.50 -6.32
CA ASN A 80 0.37 -13.47 -6.32
C ASN A 80 0.65 -14.74 -7.12
N LYS A 81 1.61 -14.72 -8.07
CA LYS A 81 1.97 -15.89 -8.86
C LYS A 81 3.11 -16.69 -8.22
N ARG A 82 3.91 -16.06 -7.35
CA ARG A 82 4.98 -16.71 -6.59
C ARG A 82 4.49 -17.21 -5.22
N ASP A 83 3.76 -16.38 -4.49
CA ASP A 83 3.36 -16.62 -3.10
C ASP A 83 1.94 -17.22 -2.98
N GLY A 84 1.19 -17.25 -4.09
CA GLY A 84 -0.21 -17.66 -4.13
C GLY A 84 -1.19 -16.50 -3.96
N LEU A 85 -2.48 -16.79 -4.14
CA LEU A 85 -3.53 -15.78 -3.98
C LEU A 85 -3.61 -15.35 -2.51
N PRO A 86 -3.66 -14.04 -2.22
CA PRO A 86 -3.71 -13.56 -0.85
C PRO A 86 -5.09 -13.86 -0.22
N GLU A 87 -5.08 -14.25 1.04
CA GLU A 87 -6.30 -14.44 1.83
C GLU A 87 -6.98 -13.10 2.15
N ALA A 88 -8.30 -13.16 2.41
CA ALA A 88 -9.06 -12.01 2.87
C ALA A 88 -8.58 -11.57 4.27
N MET A 89 -8.45 -10.26 4.49
CA MET A 89 -8.03 -9.74 5.79
C MET A 89 -9.13 -9.90 6.84
N THR A 90 -8.80 -10.48 7.99
CA THR A 90 -9.67 -10.46 9.18
C THR A 90 -9.42 -9.20 9.99
N ARG A 91 -10.33 -8.85 10.91
CA ARG A 91 -10.22 -7.66 11.78
C ARG A 91 -8.89 -7.61 12.56
N GLU A 92 -8.37 -8.77 12.95
CA GLU A 92 -7.12 -8.92 13.68
C GLU A 92 -5.92 -8.52 12.81
N ASP A 93 -5.96 -8.84 11.52
CA ASP A 93 -4.91 -8.43 10.58
C ASP A 93 -4.85 -6.91 10.43
N PHE A 94 -6.00 -6.21 10.45
CA PHE A 94 -6.01 -4.74 10.43
C PHE A 94 -5.28 -4.15 11.64
N LYS A 95 -5.49 -4.71 12.84
CA LYS A 95 -4.81 -4.25 14.05
C LYS A 95 -3.29 -4.45 13.91
N ARG A 96 -2.87 -5.66 13.52
CA ARG A 96 -1.46 -5.98 13.31
C ARG A 96 -0.80 -5.06 12.29
N LEU A 97 -1.42 -4.82 11.13
CA LEU A 97 -0.87 -3.94 10.11
C LEU A 97 -0.70 -2.50 10.62
N ARG A 98 -1.66 -2.02 11.41
CA ARG A 98 -1.56 -0.70 12.04
C ARG A 98 -0.45 -0.64 13.09
N ASP A 99 -0.27 -1.70 13.88
CA ASP A 99 0.79 -1.78 14.88
C ASP A 99 2.17 -1.82 14.21
N ILE A 100 2.31 -2.55 13.09
CA ILE A 100 3.50 -2.54 12.23
C ILE A 100 3.81 -1.13 11.73
N GLU A 101 2.82 -0.41 11.18
CA GLU A 101 3.04 0.95 10.67
C GLU A 101 3.46 1.95 11.74
N ASN A 102 2.93 1.80 12.95
CA ASN A 102 3.30 2.65 14.08
C ASN A 102 4.63 2.26 14.73
N GLY A 103 5.26 1.16 14.28
CA GLY A 103 6.48 0.62 14.91
C GLY A 103 6.22 -0.01 16.29
N ASN A 104 4.97 -0.31 16.63
CA ASN A 104 4.55 -0.89 17.91
C ASN A 104 4.56 -2.41 17.87
N LEU A 105 5.62 -3.00 17.29
CA LEU A 105 5.81 -4.44 17.29
C LEU A 105 6.48 -4.88 18.59
N SER A 106 5.95 -5.92 19.21
CA SER A 106 6.64 -6.55 20.34
C SER A 106 7.93 -7.25 19.89
N LEU A 107 8.88 -7.43 20.80
CA LEU A 107 10.15 -8.14 20.53
C LEU A 107 9.92 -9.56 19.99
N GLU A 108 8.90 -10.25 20.50
CA GLU A 108 8.52 -11.59 20.04
C GLU A 108 8.01 -11.58 18.59
N GLU A 109 7.28 -10.54 18.19
CA GLU A 109 6.79 -10.39 16.82
C GLU A 109 7.91 -10.01 15.84
N LEU A 110 8.86 -9.17 16.28
CA LEU A 110 10.07 -8.87 15.50
C LEU A 110 10.93 -10.13 15.30
N GLU A 111 11.10 -10.96 16.34
CA GLU A 111 11.80 -12.23 16.22
C GLU A 111 11.06 -13.23 15.32
N ALA A 112 9.73 -13.29 15.40
CA ALA A 112 8.91 -14.14 14.53
C ALA A 112 9.04 -13.71 13.05
N ILE A 113 9.00 -12.41 12.76
CA ILE A 113 9.25 -11.87 11.41
C ILE A 113 10.65 -12.24 10.95
N GLY A 114 11.67 -12.03 11.78
CA GLY A 114 13.07 -12.37 11.46
C GLY A 114 13.27 -13.86 11.16
N ARG A 115 12.66 -14.76 11.94
CA ARG A 115 12.69 -16.21 11.70
C ARG A 115 12.03 -16.61 10.39
N THR A 116 10.91 -15.97 10.05
CA THR A 116 10.16 -16.25 8.80
C THR A 116 10.96 -15.81 7.57
N ILE A 117 11.69 -14.70 7.66
CA ILE A 117 12.59 -14.23 6.60
C ILE A 117 13.76 -15.20 6.42
N SER A 118 14.37 -15.65 7.52
CA SER A 118 15.51 -16.59 7.48
C SER A 118 15.12 -17.96 6.89
N ALA A 119 13.93 -18.47 7.24
CA ALA A 119 13.43 -19.76 6.75
C ALA A 119 13.10 -19.77 5.24
N LYS A 120 12.74 -18.62 4.66
CA LYS A 120 12.46 -18.49 3.20
C LYS A 120 13.71 -18.23 2.35
N ALA A 121 14.85 -17.96 2.96
CA ALA A 121 16.13 -17.72 2.27
C ALA A 121 17.01 -18.99 2.15
N SER A 122 16.55 -20.12 2.70
CA SER A 122 17.20 -21.44 2.68
C SER A 122 16.53 -22.35 1.64
#